data_AF-A0A3G2JEU2-F1
#
_entry.id   AF-A0A3G2JEU2-F1
#
_cell.length_a   1.000
_cell.length_b   1.000
_cell.length_c   1.000
_cell.angle_alpha   90.00
_cell.angle_beta   90.00
_cell.angle_gamma   90.00
#
_symmetry.space_group_name_H-M   'P 1'
#
loop_
_entity.id
_entity.type
_entity.pdbx_description
1 polymer ?
#
loop_
_entity_poly.entity_id
_entity_poly.type
_entity_poly.pdbx_seq_one_letter_code
_entity_poly.pdbx_strand_id
1 'polypeptide(L)' 'MAAVVPSDGHPLLAVARRGAVALWDPLTCRWAGSRLLERPIKALAGVGSNLVVGCTDGLGVVDVVG' A
#
# COMPACT_ATOMS: atom_id res chain seq x y z
N MET A 1 -1.37 -10.33 -1.37
CA MET A 1 -1.33 -9.46 -2.55
C MET A 1 -0.38 -8.33 -2.27
N ALA A 2 0.33 -7.85 -3.29
CA ALA A 2 1.25 -6.75 -3.18
C ALA A 2 1.19 -5.86 -4.42
N ALA A 3 1.56 -4.60 -4.26
CA ALA A 3 1.68 -3.64 -5.35
C ALA A 3 2.90 -2.76 -5.12
N VAL A 4 3.57 -2.35 -6.19
CA VAL A 4 4.59 -1.30 -6.13
C VAL A 4 3.85 0.04 -6.15
N VAL A 5 4.20 0.92 -5.23
CA VAL A 5 3.72 2.30 -5.18
C VAL A 5 4.86 3.19 -5.66
N PRO A 6 4.69 3.86 -6.82
CA PRO A 6 5.63 4.89 -7.25
C PRO A 6 5.67 5.99 -6.18
N SER A 7 6.85 6.30 -5.67
CA SER A 7 7.07 7.54 -4.90
C SER A 7 8.29 8.20 -5.52
N ASP A 8 8.34 9.54 -5.52
CA ASP A 8 9.30 10.36 -6.27
C ASP A 8 10.76 9.92 -6.04
N GLY A 9 11.23 8.98 -6.87
CA GLY A 9 12.57 8.38 -6.82
C GLY A 9 12.74 7.17 -5.89
N HIS A 10 11.79 6.86 -5.00
CA HIS A 10 11.91 5.77 -4.03
C HIS A 10 10.64 4.92 -3.97
N PRO A 11 10.45 3.94 -4.87
CA PRO A 11 9.25 3.13 -4.88
C PRO A 11 9.14 2.29 -3.61
N LEU A 12 7.93 2.20 -3.06
CA LEU A 12 7.63 1.36 -1.90
C LEU A 12 6.84 0.12 -2.34
N LEU A 13 7.06 -0.99 -1.64
CA LEU A 13 6.27 -2.21 -1.79
C LEU A 13 5.15 -2.22 -0.75
N ALA A 14 3.91 -2.11 -1.22
CA ALA A 14 2.71 -2.28 -0.42
C ALA A 14 2.32 -3.76 -0.37
N VAL A 15 2.12 -4.31 0.82
CA VAL A 15 1.72 -5.70 1.05
C VAL A 15 0.48 -5.75 1.92
N ALA A 16 -0.61 -6.33 1.39
CA ALA A 16 -1.84 -6.53 2.16
C ALA A 16 -1.67 -7.71 3.14
N ARG A 17 -1.99 -7.47 4.41
CA ARG A 17 -2.01 -8.49 5.47
C ARG A 17 -3.12 -8.21 6.47
N ARG A 18 -4.10 -9.14 6.58
CA ARG A 18 -5.17 -9.14 7.61
C ARG A 18 -5.86 -7.77 7.82
N GLY A 19 -6.26 -7.11 6.74
CA GLY A 19 -6.96 -5.82 6.80
C GLY A 19 -6.07 -4.59 7.04
N ALA A 20 -4.75 -4.78 7.00
CA ALA A 20 -3.77 -3.71 6.96
C ALA A 20 -2.94 -3.80 5.68
N VAL A 21 -2.34 -2.67 5.31
CA VAL A 21 -1.25 -2.61 4.32
C VAL A 21 0.04 -2.32 5.07
N ALA A 22 1.04 -3.16 4.87
CA ALA A 22 2.41 -2.88 5.28
C ALA A 22 3.19 -2.28 4.11
N LEU A 23 3.99 -1.25 4.37
CA LEU A 23 4.86 -0.61 3.42
C LEU A 23 6.31 -1.01 3.70
N TRP A 24 7.00 -1.41 2.65
CA TRP A 24 8.39 -1.81 2.69
C TRP A 24 9.19 -0.99 1.69
N ASP A 25 10.38 -0.59 2.09
CA ASP A 25 11.40 -0.15 1.16
C ASP A 25 12.09 -1.40 0.59
N PRO A 26 11.89 -1.71 -0.71
CA PRO A 26 12.48 -2.88 -1.32
C PRO A 26 14.00 -2.73 -1.57
N LEU A 27 14.51 -1.49 -1.63
CA LEU A 27 15.94 -1.24 -1.87
C LEU A 27 16.76 -1.50 -0.61
N THR A 28 16.26 -1.06 0.55
CA THR A 28 16.95 -1.27 1.83
C THR A 28 16.47 -2.50 2.58
N CYS A 29 15.45 -3.19 2.06
CA CYS A 29 14.74 -4.30 2.73
C CYS A 29 14.22 -3.91 4.13
N ARG A 30 13.81 -2.65 4.30
CA ARG A 30 13.34 -2.13 5.59
C ARG A 30 11.84 -1.90 5.58
N TRP A 31 11.26 -2.05 6.76
CA TRP A 31 9.89 -1.67 7.00
C TRP A 31 9.77 -0.14 7.06
N ALA A 32 8.87 0.43 6.27
CA ALA A 32 8.62 1.88 6.21
C ALA A 32 7.39 2.30 7.03
N GLY A 33 6.40 1.41 7.17
CA GLY A 33 5.18 1.74 7.90
C GLY A 33 4.04 0.76 7.71
N SER A 34 2.89 1.05 8.33
CA SER A 34 1.65 0.35 8.05
C SER A 34 0.44 1.28 8.13
N ARG A 35 -0.65 0.85 7.48
CA ARG A 35 -1.97 1.50 7.53
C ARG A 35 -3.04 0.44 7.76
N LEU A 36 -3.85 0.65 8.79
CA LEU A 36 -4.99 -0.19 9.10
C LEU A 36 -6.21 0.32 8.32
N LEU A 37 -6.92 -0.58 7.64
CA LEU A 37 -8.13 -0.26 6.88
C LEU A 37 -9.39 -0.89 7.51
N GLU A 38 -9.22 -1.74 8.52
CA GLU A 38 -10.28 -2.45 9.27
C GLU A 38 -11.27 -3.24 8.40
N ARG A 39 -10.87 -3.59 7.17
CA ARG A 39 -11.72 -4.28 6.20
C ARG A 39 -10.94 -5.24 5.30
N PRO A 40 -11.58 -6.27 4.71
CA PRO A 40 -10.90 -7.23 3.85
C PRO A 40 -10.40 -6.60 2.54
N ILE A 41 -9.08 -6.64 2.34
CA ILE A 41 -8.42 -6.15 1.13
C ILE A 41 -8.49 -7.23 0.04
N LYS A 42 -8.99 -6.86 -1.15
CA LYS A 42 -9.18 -7.71 -2.33
C LYS A 42 -8.27 -7.34 -3.50
N ALA A 43 -7.80 -6.10 -3.57
CA ALA A 43 -6.88 -5.64 -4.59
C ALA A 43 -6.00 -4.49 -4.09
N LEU A 44 -4.83 -4.32 -4.69
CA LEU A 44 -3.92 -3.21 -4.47
C LEU A 44 -3.40 -2.72 -5.82
N ALA A 45 -3.30 -1.41 -6.02
CA ALA A 45 -2.67 -0.80 -7.18
C ALA A 45 -1.98 0.52 -6.81
N GLY A 46 -0.70 0.68 -7.19
CA GLY A 46 -0.02 1.97 -7.07
C GLY A 46 -0.39 2.90 -8.22
N VAL A 47 -0.71 4.15 -7.92
CA VAL A 47 -1.09 5.19 -8.90
C VAL A 47 -0.49 6.52 -8.46
N GLY A 48 0.55 6.99 -9.16
CA GLY A 48 1.34 8.13 -8.66
C GLY A 48 1.86 7.84 -7.25
N SER A 49 1.85 8.85 -6.37
CA SER A 49 2.20 8.73 -4.94
C SER A 49 1.17 7.99 -4.07
N ASN A 50 0.06 7.53 -4.67
CA ASN A 50 -1.05 6.93 -3.97
C ASN A 50 -1.10 5.41 -4.13
N LEU A 51 -1.67 4.76 -3.12
CA LEU A 51 -2.10 3.37 -3.19
C LEU A 51 -3.63 3.31 -3.23
N VAL A 52 -4.17 2.73 -4.29
CA VAL A 52 -5.59 2.37 -4.38
C VAL A 52 -5.78 0.99 -3.78
N VAL A 53 -6.74 0.88 -2.84
CA VAL A 53 -7.08 -0.35 -2.13
C VAL A 53 -8.50 -0.76 -2.49
N GLY A 54 -8.64 -1.90 -3.15
CA GLY A 54 -9.93 -2.54 -3.41
C GLY A 54 -10.37 -3.33 -2.20
N CYS A 55 -11.55 -3.00 -1.67
CA CYS A 55 -12.18 -3.65 -0.53
C CYS A 55 -13.50 -4.32 -0.96
N THR A 56 -14.06 -5.17 -0.12
CA THR A 56 -15.36 -5.83 -0.40
C THR A 56 -16.53 -4.85 -0.49
N ASP A 57 -16.39 -3.67 0.11
CA ASP A 57 -17.41 -2.63 0.22
C ASP A 57 -17.12 -1.40 -0.65
N GLY A 58 -16.05 -1.42 -1.47
CA GLY A 58 -15.71 -0.32 -2.36
C GLY A 58 -14.21 -0.10 -2.53
N LEU A 59 -13.81 1.15 -2.75
CA LEU A 59 -12.43 1.56 -2.97
C LEU A 59 -11.99 2.57 -1.91
N GLY A 60 -10.74 2.47 -1.48
CA GLY A 60 -10.06 3.48 -0.67
C GLY A 60 -8.79 3.96 -1.36
N VAL A 61 -8.40 5.20 -1.10
CA VAL A 61 -7.12 5.77 -1.55
C VAL A 61 -6.30 6.10 -0.31
N VAL A 62 -5.05 5.65 -0.30
CA VAL A 62 -4.11 5.88 0.79
C VAL A 62 -2.91 6.62 0.23
N ASP A 63 -2.63 7.78 0.81
CA ASP A 63 -1.39 8.49 0.50
C ASP A 63 -0.21 7.76 1.14
N VAL A 64 0.80 7.47 0.33
CA VAL A 64 1.98 6.70 0.75
C VAL A 64 3.14 7.63 1.09
N VAL A 65 3.09 8.88 0.62
CA VAL A 65 3.99 9.96 1.00
C VAL A 65 3.24 10.88 1.95
N GLY A 66 3.79 11.09 3.14
CA GLY A 66 3.29 12.08 4.11
C GLY A 66 4.19 13.30 4.10
#